data_AF-F2B0E2-F1
#
_entry.id   AF-F2B0E2-F1
#
_cell.length_a   1.000
_cell.length_b   1.000
_cell.length_c   1.000
_cell.angle_alpha   90.00
_cell.angle_beta   90.00
_cell.angle_gamma   90.00
#
_symmetry.space_group_name_H-M   'P 1'
#
loop_
_entity.id
_entity.type
_entity.pdbx_description
1 polymer ?
#
loop_
_entity_poly.entity_id
_entity_poly.type
_entity_poly.pdbx_seq_one_letter_code
_entity_poly.pdbx_strand_id
1 'polypeptide(L)'
;MTSTLVVQAASAAAADDSALFNQMRSGGIALTDDVTTQIPSLAFVDASGEPVVPSEVKKQLEKLARAGGIQRFIRDSVVAPIAIDMDSISNAEGQRIGHLLDVTFVVHAPIDLVEDSDTFQSLLGVNNQDAETDEAGAANKVTAEELSRLGIAVDLELESFGRVSFPLLDRVLINGVIHAETKRRIEGTADDYVTVAWQLDPRFENSWSSIERNDLGEEVTGNAKTYRGLGGLITATRLPADIAGSDSDATIVQAKLVVHEPVDWFGGRNQLRSKLPLIIQDRVRDLRRKLAEVHDALR
;
A
#
# COMPACT_ATOMS: atom_id res chain seq x y z
N MET A 1 57.10 25.83 -12.34
CA MET A 1 56.39 24.65 -11.83
C MET A 1 54.95 25.06 -11.59
N THR A 2 54.09 24.81 -12.56
CA THR A 2 52.67 25.19 -12.54
C THR A 2 51.89 23.97 -12.05
N SER A 3 51.35 24.07 -10.83
CA SER A 3 50.52 23.03 -10.23
C SER A 3 49.08 23.27 -10.67
N THR A 4 48.60 22.47 -11.62
CA THR A 4 47.21 22.51 -12.06
C THR A 4 46.37 21.68 -11.11
N LEU A 5 45.51 22.36 -10.36
CA LEU A 5 44.53 21.78 -9.46
C LEU A 5 43.49 21.02 -10.30
N VAL A 6 43.49 19.69 -10.21
CA VAL A 6 42.40 18.87 -10.77
C VAL A 6 41.21 19.02 -9.83
N VAL A 7 40.21 19.80 -10.24
CA VAL A 7 38.89 19.78 -9.62
C VAL A 7 38.25 18.44 -10.01
N GLN A 8 38.36 17.47 -9.12
CA GLN A 8 37.50 16.29 -9.17
C GLN A 8 36.06 16.78 -8.98
N ALA A 9 35.30 16.75 -10.07
CA ALA A 9 33.85 16.85 -10.01
C ALA A 9 33.36 15.74 -9.09
N ALA A 10 32.86 16.12 -7.92
CA ALA A 10 32.15 15.22 -7.05
C ALA A 10 30.97 14.65 -7.85
N SER A 11 30.98 13.33 -8.00
CA SER A 11 29.89 12.54 -8.57
C SER A 11 28.67 12.64 -7.64
N ALA A 12 27.92 13.72 -7.78
CA ALA A 12 26.59 13.87 -7.20
C ALA A 12 25.57 13.23 -8.14
N ALA A 13 25.49 11.90 -8.10
CA ALA A 13 24.38 11.12 -8.60
C ALA A 13 24.52 9.71 -7.99
N ALA A 14 24.33 9.62 -6.67
CA ALA A 14 23.69 8.41 -6.16
C ALA A 14 22.28 8.45 -6.76
N ALA A 15 21.93 7.45 -7.55
CA ALA A 15 20.57 7.26 -8.01
C ALA A 15 19.65 7.32 -6.77
N ASP A 16 18.59 8.11 -6.85
CA ASP A 16 17.60 8.24 -5.78
C ASP A 16 16.76 6.96 -5.82
N ASP A 17 17.29 5.88 -5.21
CA ASP A 17 16.81 4.48 -5.32
C ASP A 17 15.36 4.25 -4.83
N SER A 18 14.63 5.29 -4.42
CA SER A 18 13.16 5.22 -4.29
C SER A 18 12.50 6.60 -4.34
N ALA A 19 12.29 7.13 -5.54
CA ALA A 19 11.79 8.50 -5.74
C ALA A 19 10.35 8.67 -5.24
N LEU A 20 9.48 7.68 -5.43
CA LEU A 20 8.08 7.72 -5.01
C LEU A 20 7.94 7.58 -3.50
N PHE A 21 8.70 6.67 -2.89
CA PHE A 21 8.75 6.54 -1.42
C PHE A 21 9.18 7.85 -0.75
N ASN A 22 10.26 8.45 -1.24
CA ASN A 22 10.77 9.72 -0.73
C ASN A 22 9.76 10.85 -0.95
N GLN A 23 9.11 10.88 -2.12
CA GLN A 23 8.06 11.86 -2.45
C GLN A 23 6.86 11.74 -1.50
N MET A 24 6.35 10.54 -1.20
CA MET A 24 5.20 10.38 -0.30
C MET A 24 5.48 10.78 1.15
N ARG A 25 6.72 10.60 1.61
CA ARG A 25 7.11 10.93 2.98
C ARG A 25 7.43 12.40 3.18
N SER A 26 8.06 13.03 2.19
CA SER A 26 8.53 14.42 2.30
C SER A 26 7.63 15.42 1.56
N GLY A 27 7.21 15.11 0.32
CA GLY A 27 6.31 15.92 -0.48
C GLY A 27 4.83 15.66 -0.17
N GLY A 28 4.49 14.43 0.21
CA GLY A 28 3.12 13.99 0.47
C GLY A 28 2.32 13.71 -0.80
N ILE A 29 1.09 13.22 -0.60
CA ILE A 29 0.14 12.85 -1.65
C ILE A 29 -0.94 13.94 -1.73
N ALA A 30 -1.14 14.48 -2.93
CA ALA A 30 -2.18 15.48 -3.19
C ALA A 30 -3.56 14.81 -3.19
N LEU A 31 -4.43 15.23 -2.27
CA LEU A 31 -5.79 14.72 -2.15
C LEU A 31 -6.79 15.60 -2.90
N THR A 32 -6.58 16.91 -2.80
CA THR A 32 -7.32 17.98 -3.49
C THR A 32 -6.31 19.00 -4.06
N ASP A 33 -6.78 20.08 -4.70
CA ASP A 33 -5.89 21.14 -5.19
C ASP A 33 -5.22 21.93 -4.05
N ASP A 34 -5.82 21.91 -2.85
CA ASP A 34 -5.40 22.69 -1.68
C ASP A 34 -4.87 21.82 -0.52
N VAL A 35 -5.05 20.50 -0.55
CA VAL A 35 -4.62 19.61 0.53
C VAL A 35 -3.72 18.49 0.04
N THR A 36 -2.52 18.48 0.62
CA THR A 36 -1.51 17.44 0.47
C THR A 36 -1.22 16.82 1.83
N THR A 37 -1.13 15.49 1.90
CA THR A 37 -0.87 14.77 3.15
C THR A 37 0.37 13.89 3.03
N GLN A 38 1.30 14.03 3.97
CA GLN A 38 2.46 13.16 4.07
C GLN A 38 2.10 11.81 4.68
N ILE A 39 2.73 10.75 4.19
CA ILE A 39 2.69 9.46 4.86
C ILE A 39 3.63 9.49 6.08
N PRO A 40 3.13 9.26 7.31
CA PRO A 40 4.00 9.24 8.49
C PRO A 40 5.05 8.13 8.43
N SER A 41 6.06 8.22 9.30
CA SER A 41 7.07 7.18 9.43
C SER A 41 6.48 5.80 9.66
N LEU A 42 6.97 4.80 8.94
CA LEU A 42 6.69 3.39 9.16
C LEU A 42 7.40 2.91 10.43
N ALA A 43 6.81 1.94 11.11
CA ALA A 43 7.30 1.46 12.40
C ALA A 43 8.43 0.42 12.27
N PHE A 44 8.48 -0.29 11.15
CA PHE A 44 9.39 -1.43 10.94
C PHE A 44 10.44 -1.18 9.85
N VAL A 45 10.38 -0.05 9.17
CA VAL A 45 11.44 0.42 8.27
C VAL A 45 11.84 1.85 8.61
N ASP A 46 13.09 2.20 8.34
CA ASP A 46 13.66 3.49 8.68
C ASP A 46 13.36 4.57 7.61
N ALA A 47 14.06 5.72 7.68
CA ALA A 47 13.91 6.81 6.72
C ALA A 47 14.32 6.44 5.28
N SER A 48 15.22 5.47 5.11
CA SER A 48 15.73 4.97 3.83
C SER A 48 14.94 3.78 3.27
N GLY A 49 13.93 3.31 4.02
CA GLY A 49 13.12 2.16 3.66
C GLY A 49 13.76 0.82 4.02
N GLU A 50 14.84 0.81 4.80
CA GLU A 50 15.50 -0.41 5.28
C GLU A 50 14.90 -0.87 6.61
N PRO A 51 14.89 -2.18 6.94
CA PRO A 51 14.37 -2.68 8.20
C PRO A 51 15.03 -2.05 9.43
N VAL A 52 14.22 -1.78 10.44
CA VAL A 52 14.75 -1.34 11.74
C VAL A 52 15.36 -2.53 12.50
N VAL A 53 16.31 -2.24 13.39
CA VAL A 53 16.96 -3.27 14.21
C VAL A 53 15.95 -4.05 15.09
N PRO A 54 16.21 -5.33 15.41
CA PRO A 54 15.27 -6.20 16.14
C PRO A 54 14.75 -5.64 17.48
N SER A 55 15.58 -4.89 18.21
CA SER A 55 15.19 -4.27 19.47
C SER A 55 14.11 -3.19 19.30
N GLU A 56 14.14 -2.45 18.19
CA GLU A 56 13.09 -1.48 17.87
C GLU A 56 11.84 -2.20 17.36
N VAL A 57 11.97 -3.27 16.55
CA VAL A 57 10.84 -4.12 16.15
C VAL A 57 10.06 -4.59 17.37
N LYS A 58 10.76 -5.14 18.38
CA LYS A 58 10.14 -5.61 19.63
C LYS A 58 9.36 -4.50 20.33
N LYS A 59 9.98 -3.33 20.51
CA LYS A 59 9.35 -2.17 21.16
C LYS A 59 8.11 -1.67 20.41
N GLN A 60 8.12 -1.71 19.08
CA GLN A 60 6.95 -1.34 18.28
C GLN A 60 5.84 -2.38 18.41
N LEU A 61 6.17 -3.67 18.38
CA LEU A 61 5.21 -4.74 18.64
C LEU A 61 4.60 -4.65 20.04
N GLU A 62 5.36 -4.28 21.07
CA GLU A 62 4.85 -4.06 22.43
C GLU A 62 3.78 -2.96 22.48
N LYS A 63 4.00 -1.85 21.76
CA LYS A 63 3.01 -0.77 21.66
C LYS A 63 1.75 -1.23 20.94
N LEU A 64 1.89 -1.93 19.82
CA LEU A 64 0.76 -2.40 19.00
C LEU A 64 -0.05 -3.49 19.71
N ALA A 65 0.62 -4.40 20.42
CA ALA A 65 -0.03 -5.47 21.16
C ALA A 65 -0.86 -4.97 22.36
N ARG A 66 -0.59 -3.75 22.84
CA ARG A 66 -1.25 -3.12 24.00
C ARG A 66 -1.31 -4.11 25.19
N ALA A 67 -2.42 -4.15 25.92
CA ALA A 67 -2.60 -5.05 27.07
C ALA A 67 -2.64 -6.56 26.70
N GLY A 68 -2.71 -6.92 25.42
CA GLY A 68 -2.78 -8.32 24.97
C GLY A 68 -1.44 -9.05 24.96
N GLY A 69 -0.32 -8.32 24.97
CA GLY A 69 1.03 -8.86 24.91
C GLY A 69 1.45 -9.34 23.51
N ILE A 70 2.77 -9.27 23.23
CA ILE A 70 3.33 -9.57 21.90
C ILE A 70 2.93 -10.96 21.41
N GLN A 71 3.06 -11.97 22.27
CA GLN A 71 2.80 -13.37 21.90
C GLN A 71 1.37 -13.60 21.38
N ARG A 72 0.38 -12.86 21.91
CA ARG A 72 -0.99 -12.93 21.39
C ARG A 72 -1.12 -12.24 20.04
N PHE A 73 -0.39 -11.14 19.83
CA PHE A 73 -0.41 -10.37 18.59
C PHE A 73 0.21 -11.14 17.42
N ILE A 74 1.35 -11.80 17.66
CA ILE A 74 2.11 -12.54 16.63
C ILE A 74 1.69 -14.00 16.48
N ARG A 75 0.70 -14.49 17.24
CA ARG A 75 0.33 -15.92 17.23
C ARG A 75 0.00 -16.39 15.82
N ASP A 76 0.38 -17.64 15.52
CA ASP A 76 -0.04 -18.28 14.28
C ASP A 76 -1.53 -18.61 14.32
N SER A 77 -2.33 -17.73 13.72
CA SER A 77 -3.78 -17.87 13.67
C SER A 77 -4.37 -16.91 12.65
N VAL A 78 -5.33 -17.39 11.87
CA VAL A 78 -6.18 -16.56 10.99
C VAL A 78 -6.81 -15.40 11.78
N VAL A 79 -7.22 -15.65 13.02
CA VAL A 79 -7.86 -14.68 13.91
C VAL A 79 -6.87 -14.01 14.88
N ALA A 80 -5.57 -14.01 14.57
CA ALA A 80 -4.60 -13.19 15.31
C ALA A 80 -4.99 -11.70 15.26
N PRO A 81 -4.69 -10.91 16.30
CA PRO A 81 -4.96 -9.49 16.30
C PRO A 81 -4.39 -8.76 15.07
N ILE A 82 -5.06 -7.66 14.71
CA ILE A 82 -4.67 -6.74 13.65
C ILE A 82 -4.75 -5.35 14.30
N ALA A 83 -3.67 -4.58 14.24
CA ALA A 83 -3.69 -3.19 14.65
C ALA A 83 -4.21 -2.36 13.48
N ILE A 84 -5.32 -1.65 13.68
CA ILE A 84 -5.91 -0.75 12.70
C ILE A 84 -6.18 0.56 13.41
N ASP A 85 -5.49 1.61 13.00
CA ASP A 85 -5.76 2.98 13.39
C ASP A 85 -6.18 3.77 12.14
N MET A 86 -7.14 4.68 12.31
CA MET A 86 -7.63 5.52 11.21
C MET A 86 -7.86 6.94 11.71
N ASP A 87 -7.05 7.85 11.18
CA ASP A 87 -7.11 9.28 11.46
C ASP A 87 -7.88 10.00 10.36
N SER A 88 -8.52 11.11 10.72
CA SER A 88 -9.22 11.96 9.76
C SER A 88 -8.26 13.03 9.24
N ILE A 89 -8.25 13.21 7.92
CA ILE A 89 -7.54 14.29 7.25
C ILE A 89 -8.54 15.42 7.04
N SER A 90 -8.17 16.64 7.43
CA SER A 90 -9.02 17.83 7.32
C SER A 90 -8.33 18.93 6.54
N ASN A 91 -9.11 19.76 5.84
CA ASN A 91 -8.62 20.97 5.20
C ASN A 91 -8.41 22.10 6.23
N ALA A 92 -7.95 23.27 5.76
CA ALA A 92 -7.71 24.45 6.61
C ALA A 92 -8.98 24.96 7.32
N GLU A 93 -10.16 24.67 6.79
CA GLU A 93 -11.47 25.02 7.38
C GLU A 93 -11.94 23.99 8.43
N GLY A 94 -11.17 22.93 8.67
CA GLY A 94 -11.52 21.86 9.60
C GLY A 94 -12.55 20.86 9.05
N GLN A 95 -12.86 20.92 7.76
CA GLN A 95 -13.73 19.94 7.10
C GLN A 95 -12.93 18.66 6.83
N ARG A 96 -13.51 17.51 7.17
CA ARG A 96 -12.92 16.20 6.82
C ARG A 96 -12.94 16.03 5.30
N ILE A 97 -11.77 15.75 4.73
CA ILE A 97 -11.62 15.45 3.30
C ILE A 97 -11.20 14.00 3.06
N GLY A 98 -10.78 13.27 4.08
CA GLY A 98 -10.27 11.93 3.88
C GLY A 98 -9.76 11.27 5.15
N HIS A 99 -9.03 10.19 4.96
CA HIS A 99 -8.55 9.30 6.01
C HIS A 99 -7.11 8.89 5.77
N LEU A 100 -6.35 8.85 6.86
CA LEU A 100 -5.08 8.15 6.92
C LEU A 100 -5.31 6.84 7.69
N LEU A 101 -5.00 5.71 7.07
CA LEU A 101 -5.07 4.39 7.68
C LEU A 101 -3.67 3.91 8.03
N ASP A 102 -3.53 3.29 9.20
CA ASP A 102 -2.35 2.52 9.60
C ASP A 102 -2.80 1.11 9.99
N VAL A 103 -2.35 0.13 9.22
CA VAL A 103 -2.70 -1.28 9.40
C VAL A 103 -1.41 -2.04 9.65
N THR A 104 -1.34 -2.80 10.74
CA THR A 104 -0.22 -3.71 10.99
C THR A 104 -0.73 -5.07 11.45
N PHE A 105 -0.17 -6.12 10.87
CA PHE A 105 -0.44 -7.51 11.26
C PHE A 105 0.75 -8.42 10.96
N VAL A 106 0.73 -9.62 11.55
CA VAL A 106 1.69 -10.68 11.26
C VAL A 106 1.03 -11.80 10.47
N VAL A 107 1.77 -12.38 9.54
CA VAL A 107 1.46 -13.63 8.82
C VAL A 107 2.60 -14.64 9.02
N HIS A 108 2.28 -15.93 9.08
CA HIS A 108 3.26 -17.00 9.21
C HIS A 108 3.54 -17.60 7.83
N ALA A 109 4.21 -16.80 7.00
CA ALA A 109 4.72 -17.16 5.69
C ALA A 109 5.99 -16.34 5.39
N PRO A 110 6.92 -16.86 4.56
CA PRO A 110 8.09 -16.12 4.12
C PRO A 110 7.68 -14.95 3.20
N ILE A 111 8.53 -13.92 3.11
CA ILE A 111 8.21 -12.62 2.48
C ILE A 111 7.86 -12.76 0.99
N ASP A 112 8.60 -13.61 0.28
CA ASP A 112 8.38 -13.95 -1.14
C ASP A 112 6.96 -14.49 -1.37
N LEU A 113 6.50 -15.41 -0.53
CA LEU A 113 5.14 -15.95 -0.64
C LEU A 113 4.07 -14.89 -0.33
N VAL A 114 4.36 -13.96 0.59
CA VAL A 114 3.45 -12.85 0.91
C VAL A 114 3.33 -11.89 -0.26
N GLU A 115 4.46 -11.49 -0.85
CA GLU A 115 4.56 -10.57 -2.01
C GLU A 115 3.83 -11.13 -3.23
N ASP A 116 4.06 -12.41 -3.55
CA ASP A 116 3.49 -13.09 -4.72
C ASP A 116 2.00 -13.43 -4.55
N SER A 117 1.45 -13.31 -3.34
CA SER A 117 0.05 -13.68 -3.12
C SER A 117 -0.90 -12.70 -3.81
N ASP A 118 -1.78 -13.24 -4.66
CA ASP A 118 -2.88 -12.49 -5.30
C ASP A 118 -3.74 -11.72 -4.30
N THR A 119 -3.79 -12.20 -3.06
CA THR A 119 -4.58 -11.58 -2.00
C THR A 119 -3.86 -10.38 -1.39
N PHE A 120 -2.53 -10.39 -1.30
CA PHE A 120 -1.75 -9.20 -0.95
C PHE A 120 -1.83 -8.14 -2.06
N GLN A 121 -1.75 -8.56 -3.33
CA GLN A 121 -1.99 -7.68 -4.47
C GLN A 121 -3.44 -7.15 -4.52
N SER A 122 -4.42 -7.95 -4.11
CA SER A 122 -5.82 -7.52 -3.98
C SER A 122 -6.03 -6.56 -2.79
N LEU A 123 -5.32 -6.77 -1.68
CA LEU A 123 -5.28 -5.85 -0.54
C LEU A 123 -4.70 -4.48 -0.92
N LEU A 124 -3.75 -4.45 -1.86
CA LEU A 124 -3.22 -3.25 -2.50
C LEU A 124 -4.22 -2.59 -3.48
N GLY A 125 -5.35 -3.23 -3.77
CA GLY A 125 -6.28 -2.79 -4.82
C GLY A 125 -5.74 -2.96 -6.24
N VAL A 126 -4.66 -3.72 -6.39
CA VAL A 126 -3.92 -3.91 -7.65
C VAL A 126 -4.46 -5.12 -8.44
N ASN A 127 -5.29 -5.98 -7.83
CA ASN A 127 -5.72 -7.22 -8.48
C ASN A 127 -7.08 -7.14 -9.20
N ASN A 128 -7.03 -7.48 -10.48
CA ASN A 128 -8.10 -7.51 -11.47
C ASN A 128 -8.96 -8.77 -11.30
N GLN A 129 -9.91 -8.77 -10.36
CA GLN A 129 -10.78 -9.95 -10.15
C GLN A 129 -11.71 -10.28 -11.34
N ASP A 130 -11.73 -9.50 -12.41
CA ASP A 130 -12.45 -9.83 -13.66
C ASP A 130 -11.53 -10.36 -14.79
N ALA A 131 -10.26 -10.65 -14.52
CA ALA A 131 -9.30 -11.12 -15.53
C ALA A 131 -9.27 -12.66 -15.72
N GLU A 132 -10.42 -13.34 -15.68
CA GLU A 132 -10.51 -14.78 -16.05
C GLU A 132 -10.38 -15.04 -17.57
N THR A 133 -10.16 -14.00 -18.37
CA THR A 133 -9.80 -14.12 -19.79
C THR A 133 -8.51 -13.35 -20.08
N ASP A 134 -7.58 -13.98 -20.82
CA ASP A 134 -6.28 -13.42 -21.24
C ASP A 134 -6.39 -12.03 -21.93
N GLU A 135 -7.58 -11.67 -22.43
CA GLU A 135 -7.86 -10.36 -23.05
C GLU A 135 -8.05 -9.22 -22.01
N ALA A 136 -8.63 -9.50 -20.84
CA ALA A 136 -8.88 -8.49 -19.81
C ALA A 136 -7.59 -8.09 -19.06
N GLY A 137 -6.67 -9.03 -18.87
CA GLY A 137 -5.34 -8.75 -18.29
C GLY A 137 -4.47 -7.84 -19.17
N ALA A 138 -4.65 -7.90 -20.50
CA ALA A 138 -3.97 -7.00 -21.43
C ALA A 138 -4.59 -5.59 -21.45
N ALA A 139 -5.91 -5.47 -21.29
CA ALA A 139 -6.61 -4.18 -21.21
C ALA A 139 -6.25 -3.37 -19.96
N ASN A 140 -5.91 -4.04 -18.87
CA ASN A 140 -5.56 -3.39 -17.59
C ASN A 140 -4.08 -3.00 -17.47
N LYS A 141 -3.24 -3.32 -18.46
CA LYS A 141 -1.85 -2.85 -18.50
C LYS A 141 -1.76 -1.51 -19.21
N VAL A 142 -1.01 -0.57 -18.64
CA VAL A 142 -0.64 0.67 -19.34
C VAL A 142 0.41 0.31 -20.38
N THR A 143 0.16 0.66 -21.64
CA THR A 143 1.07 0.23 -22.72
C THR A 143 2.33 1.11 -22.77
N ALA A 144 3.43 0.58 -23.29
CA ALA A 144 4.67 1.34 -23.44
C ALA A 144 4.48 2.58 -24.34
N GLU A 145 3.58 2.51 -25.33
CA GLU A 145 3.24 3.65 -26.18
C GLU A 145 2.51 4.75 -25.42
N GLU A 146 1.63 4.39 -24.47
CA GLU A 146 0.92 5.35 -23.62
C GLU A 146 1.89 6.06 -22.67
N LEU A 147 2.79 5.30 -22.03
CA LEU A 147 3.84 5.84 -21.16
C LEU A 147 4.77 6.78 -21.94
N SER A 148 5.19 6.37 -23.14
CA SER A 148 6.03 7.17 -24.03
C SER A 148 5.34 8.47 -24.48
N ARG A 149 4.03 8.43 -24.78
CA ARG A 149 3.24 9.63 -25.13
C ARG A 149 3.20 10.65 -23.99
N LEU A 150 3.21 10.17 -22.74
CA LEU A 150 3.26 10.99 -21.54
C LEU A 150 4.69 11.36 -21.12
N GLY A 151 5.71 10.95 -21.89
CA GLY A 151 7.12 11.22 -21.60
C GLY A 151 7.64 10.49 -20.36
N ILE A 152 7.00 9.37 -19.99
CA ILE A 152 7.37 8.57 -18.82
C ILE A 152 8.44 7.57 -19.22
N ALA A 153 9.65 7.76 -18.71
CA ALA A 153 10.69 6.74 -18.74
C ALA A 153 10.49 5.84 -17.52
N VAL A 154 10.26 4.55 -17.74
CA VAL A 154 9.95 3.58 -16.68
C VAL A 154 11.16 2.69 -16.47
N ASP A 155 11.59 2.57 -15.22
CA ASP A 155 12.45 1.47 -14.83
C ASP A 155 11.58 0.23 -14.59
N LEU A 156 11.47 -0.64 -15.59
CA LEU A 156 10.56 -1.80 -15.55
C LEU A 156 10.92 -2.82 -14.45
N GLU A 157 12.09 -2.71 -13.82
CA GLU A 157 12.46 -3.60 -12.70
C GLU A 157 11.89 -3.11 -11.36
N LEU A 158 11.69 -1.81 -11.18
CA LEU A 158 11.30 -1.18 -9.90
C LEU A 158 9.93 -0.53 -9.96
N GLU A 159 9.54 -0.01 -11.13
CA GLU A 159 8.29 0.71 -11.34
C GLU A 159 7.28 -0.11 -12.13
N SER A 160 6.01 0.03 -11.76
CA SER A 160 4.89 -0.58 -12.46
C SER A 160 3.71 0.36 -12.58
N PHE A 161 2.98 0.22 -13.69
CA PHE A 161 1.78 1.00 -14.01
C PHE A 161 0.63 0.05 -14.34
N GLY A 162 -0.45 0.15 -13.56
CA GLY A 162 -1.64 -0.70 -13.73
C GLY A 162 -2.91 0.12 -13.75
N ARG A 163 -3.80 -0.14 -14.72
CA ARG A 163 -5.16 0.38 -14.67
C ARG A 163 -5.93 -0.38 -13.60
N VAL A 164 -6.67 0.37 -12.81
CA VAL A 164 -7.54 -0.18 -11.78
C VAL A 164 -8.96 0.35 -11.94
N SER A 165 -9.92 -0.54 -11.72
CA SER A 165 -11.33 -0.23 -11.57
C SER A 165 -11.84 -1.05 -10.40
N PHE A 166 -12.27 -0.39 -9.32
CA PHE A 166 -12.78 -1.12 -8.17
C PHE A 166 -13.93 -0.39 -7.46
N PRO A 167 -14.97 -1.12 -7.04
CA PRO A 167 -16.02 -0.56 -6.21
C PRO A 167 -15.54 -0.44 -4.76
N LEU A 168 -15.83 0.71 -4.16
CA LEU A 168 -15.65 0.98 -2.74
C LEU A 168 -17.00 0.99 -2.06
N LEU A 169 -17.19 0.03 -1.13
CA LEU A 169 -18.42 -0.15 -0.36
C LEU A 169 -19.70 -0.30 -1.20
N ASP A 170 -19.58 -0.79 -2.43
CA ASP A 170 -20.67 -0.93 -3.43
C ASP A 170 -21.43 0.38 -3.69
N ARG A 171 -20.74 1.51 -3.54
CA ARG A 171 -21.33 2.86 -3.60
C ARG A 171 -20.53 3.84 -4.44
N VAL A 172 -19.25 3.59 -4.61
CA VAL A 172 -18.34 4.45 -5.36
C VAL A 172 -17.51 3.55 -6.25
N LEU A 173 -17.46 3.83 -7.55
CA LEU A 173 -16.52 3.20 -8.47
C LEU A 173 -15.31 4.11 -8.61
N ILE A 174 -14.11 3.62 -8.33
CA ILE A 174 -12.85 4.33 -8.56
C ILE A 174 -12.20 3.75 -9.81
N ASN A 175 -11.81 4.62 -10.74
CA ASN A 175 -11.07 4.27 -11.95
C ASN A 175 -9.80 5.10 -12.03
N GLY A 176 -8.70 4.48 -12.46
CA GLY A 176 -7.47 5.22 -12.68
C GLY A 176 -6.29 4.34 -13.04
N VAL A 177 -5.11 4.95 -12.99
CA VAL A 177 -3.82 4.24 -13.15
C VAL A 177 -3.07 4.35 -11.83
N ILE A 178 -2.69 3.22 -11.26
CA ILE A 178 -1.73 3.15 -10.16
C ILE A 178 -0.32 3.20 -10.74
N HIS A 179 0.50 4.08 -10.20
CA HIS A 179 1.96 4.02 -10.28
C HIS A 179 2.48 3.45 -8.97
N ALA A 180 3.24 2.36 -9.04
CA ALA A 180 3.88 1.73 -7.90
C ALA A 180 5.38 1.57 -8.12
N GLU A 181 6.16 1.84 -7.08
CA GLU A 181 7.60 1.63 -7.00
C GLU A 181 7.87 0.60 -5.90
N THR A 182 8.59 -0.46 -6.24
CA THR A 182 8.90 -1.58 -5.33
C THR A 182 10.40 -1.64 -5.06
N LYS A 183 10.77 -1.57 -3.79
CA LYS A 183 12.14 -1.79 -3.31
C LYS A 183 12.17 -3.05 -2.45
N ARG A 184 13.09 -3.97 -2.74
CA ARG A 184 13.20 -5.22 -1.99
C ARG A 184 14.62 -5.71 -1.82
N ARG A 185 14.86 -6.46 -0.75
CA ARG A 185 16.03 -7.30 -0.52
C ARG A 185 15.54 -8.62 0.05
N ILE A 186 15.75 -9.72 -0.68
CA ILE A 186 15.35 -11.07 -0.26
C ILE A 186 16.58 -11.96 -0.44
N GLU A 187 17.34 -12.15 0.64
CA GLU A 187 18.57 -12.94 0.67
C GLU A 187 18.48 -14.16 1.60
N GLY A 188 17.31 -14.37 2.21
CA GLY A 188 17.08 -15.40 3.24
C GLY A 188 17.60 -14.98 4.61
N THR A 189 17.78 -13.67 4.84
CA THR A 189 18.39 -13.12 6.05
C THR A 189 17.37 -12.45 6.98
N ALA A 190 17.81 -12.01 8.15
CA ALA A 190 16.97 -11.24 9.07
C ALA A 190 16.64 -9.83 8.54
N ASP A 191 17.42 -9.33 7.57
CA ASP A 191 17.28 -8.00 6.98
C ASP A 191 16.45 -8.02 5.70
N ASP A 192 15.77 -9.13 5.41
CA ASP A 192 14.91 -9.26 4.23
C ASP A 192 13.67 -8.35 4.36
N TYR A 193 13.33 -7.68 3.26
CA TYR A 193 12.18 -6.79 3.19
C TYR A 193 11.66 -6.58 1.77
N VAL A 194 10.41 -6.15 1.71
CA VAL A 194 9.77 -5.56 0.53
C VAL A 194 9.04 -4.30 0.97
N THR A 195 9.24 -3.20 0.24
CA THR A 195 8.54 -1.93 0.42
C THR A 195 7.95 -1.53 -0.92
N VAL A 196 6.64 -1.28 -0.94
CA VAL A 196 5.88 -0.82 -2.11
C VAL A 196 5.34 0.58 -1.81
N ALA A 197 5.78 1.57 -2.55
CA ALA A 197 5.17 2.89 -2.59
C ALA A 197 4.21 2.94 -3.78
N TRP A 198 2.98 3.43 -3.60
CA TRP A 198 2.01 3.46 -4.70
C TRP A 198 1.01 4.60 -4.58
N GLN A 199 0.55 5.15 -5.71
CA GLN A 199 -0.53 6.14 -5.76
C GLN A 199 -1.27 6.08 -7.10
N LEU A 200 -2.46 6.66 -7.14
CA LEU A 200 -3.06 7.04 -8.42
C LEU A 200 -2.17 8.08 -9.10
N ASP A 201 -1.70 7.77 -10.30
CA ASP A 201 -0.74 8.59 -11.01
C ASP A 201 -1.44 9.85 -11.56
N PRO A 202 -1.05 11.06 -11.12
CA PRO A 202 -1.74 12.29 -11.47
C PRO A 202 -1.60 12.68 -12.96
N ARG A 203 -0.73 12.00 -13.73
CA ARG A 203 -0.58 12.20 -15.18
C ARG A 203 -1.70 11.55 -15.98
N PHE A 204 -2.47 10.64 -15.37
CA PHE A 204 -3.60 9.96 -15.98
C PHE A 204 -4.94 10.54 -15.51
N GLU A 205 -5.97 10.34 -16.33
CA GLU A 205 -7.34 10.72 -15.99
C GLU A 205 -7.94 9.74 -14.98
N ASN A 206 -7.69 10.01 -13.71
CA ASN A 206 -8.27 9.27 -12.60
C ASN A 206 -9.64 9.85 -12.24
N SER A 207 -10.61 8.99 -11.94
CA SER A 207 -11.99 9.39 -11.68
C SER A 207 -12.68 8.53 -10.63
N TRP A 208 -13.78 9.06 -10.11
CA TRP A 208 -14.74 8.33 -9.30
C TRP A 208 -16.17 8.60 -9.79
N SER A 209 -17.05 7.62 -9.63
CA SER A 209 -18.49 7.73 -9.92
C SER A 209 -19.31 7.17 -8.77
N SER A 210 -20.52 7.70 -8.54
CA SER A 210 -21.48 7.04 -7.63
C SER A 210 -21.97 5.73 -8.26
N ILE A 211 -22.24 4.73 -7.42
CA ILE A 211 -22.96 3.51 -7.77
C ILE A 211 -24.33 3.62 -7.10
N GLU A 212 -25.37 3.69 -7.92
CA GLU A 212 -26.76 3.83 -7.49
C GLU A 212 -27.56 2.62 -7.97
N ARG A 213 -28.73 2.40 -7.37
CA ARG A 213 -29.68 1.40 -7.87
C ARG A 213 -30.87 2.11 -8.48
N ASN A 214 -31.20 1.76 -9.72
CA ASN A 214 -32.37 2.30 -10.40
C ASN A 214 -33.68 1.71 -9.82
N ASP A 215 -34.83 2.16 -10.32
CA ASP A 215 -36.16 1.68 -9.89
C ASP A 215 -36.39 0.17 -10.13
N LEU A 216 -35.57 -0.45 -10.98
CA LEU A 216 -35.56 -1.89 -11.26
C LEU A 216 -34.58 -2.67 -10.37
N GLY A 217 -33.85 -1.97 -9.49
CA GLY A 217 -32.85 -2.56 -8.61
C GLY A 217 -31.50 -2.84 -9.25
N GLU A 218 -31.30 -2.45 -10.52
CA GLU A 218 -30.04 -2.63 -11.24
C GLU A 218 -29.03 -1.54 -10.84
N GLU A 219 -27.76 -1.91 -10.78
CA GLU A 219 -26.69 -0.98 -10.46
C GLU A 219 -26.37 -0.10 -11.67
N VAL A 220 -26.42 1.20 -11.45
CA VAL A 220 -26.15 2.23 -12.45
C VAL A 220 -25.04 3.13 -11.93
N THR A 221 -24.00 3.27 -12.73
CA THR A 221 -22.86 4.15 -12.44
C THR A 221 -23.21 5.57 -12.86
N GLY A 222 -23.07 6.52 -11.93
CA GLY A 222 -23.26 7.94 -12.18
C GLY A 222 -22.13 8.58 -12.99
N ASN A 223 -22.23 9.90 -13.20
CA ASN A 223 -21.23 10.66 -13.95
C ASN A 223 -19.86 10.62 -13.25
N ALA A 224 -18.81 10.37 -14.04
CA ALA A 224 -17.44 10.40 -13.57
C ALA A 224 -17.00 11.81 -13.16
N LYS A 225 -16.33 11.89 -12.01
CA LYS A 225 -15.71 13.10 -11.46
C LYS A 225 -14.22 12.84 -11.25
N THR A 226 -13.38 13.85 -11.46
CA THR A 226 -11.92 13.72 -11.26
C THR A 226 -11.59 13.27 -9.83
N TYR A 227 -10.59 12.39 -9.72
CA TYR A 227 -10.14 11.83 -8.45
C TYR A 227 -8.61 11.81 -8.40
N ARG A 228 -8.00 12.04 -7.23
CA ARG A 228 -6.53 12.02 -7.07
C ARG A 228 -6.07 11.36 -5.78
N GLY A 229 -6.85 11.48 -4.71
CA GLY A 229 -6.35 11.18 -3.37
C GLY A 229 -6.39 9.71 -2.96
N LEU A 230 -5.70 8.83 -3.68
CA LEU A 230 -5.47 7.47 -3.21
C LEU A 230 -4.00 7.08 -3.39
N GLY A 231 -3.39 6.58 -2.32
CA GLY A 231 -2.04 6.05 -2.35
C GLY A 231 -1.55 5.67 -0.96
N GLY A 232 -0.32 5.18 -0.88
CA GLY A 232 0.30 4.84 0.38
C GLY A 232 1.57 4.00 0.23
N LEU A 233 2.01 3.51 1.38
CA LEU A 233 3.18 2.65 1.53
C LEU A 233 2.73 1.32 2.14
N ILE A 234 3.22 0.21 1.60
CA ILE A 234 3.11 -1.10 2.22
C ILE A 234 4.51 -1.68 2.40
N THR A 235 4.78 -2.25 3.56
CA THR A 235 6.02 -2.95 3.86
C THR A 235 5.76 -4.35 4.38
N ALA A 236 6.63 -5.26 3.99
CA ALA A 236 6.76 -6.60 4.53
C ALA A 236 8.21 -6.75 5.04
N THR A 237 8.36 -7.12 6.31
CA THR A 237 9.68 -7.30 6.96
C THR A 237 9.66 -8.59 7.77
N ARG A 238 10.81 -9.25 7.90
CA ARG A 238 10.89 -10.51 8.64
C ARG A 238 10.67 -10.26 10.14
N LEU A 239 9.88 -11.10 10.79
CA LEU A 239 9.76 -11.11 12.25
C LEU A 239 11.07 -11.67 12.84
N PRO A 240 11.78 -10.94 13.72
CA PRO A 240 13.03 -11.42 14.30
C PRO A 240 12.89 -12.77 15.02
N ALA A 241 13.88 -13.66 14.83
CA ALA A 241 13.83 -15.04 15.35
C ALA A 241 13.76 -15.13 16.89
N ASP A 242 14.30 -14.13 17.61
CA ASP A 242 14.19 -14.03 19.07
C ASP A 242 12.76 -13.68 19.56
N ILE A 243 11.89 -13.23 18.64
CA ILE A 243 10.48 -12.93 18.89
C ILE A 243 9.60 -14.05 18.34
N ALA A 244 9.85 -14.50 17.11
CA ALA A 244 9.06 -15.49 16.38
C ALA A 244 9.28 -16.94 16.88
N GLY A 245 10.46 -17.21 17.45
CA GLY A 245 10.98 -18.57 17.60
C GLY A 245 11.81 -18.98 16.39
N SER A 246 12.81 -19.83 16.60
CA SER A 246 13.84 -20.17 15.61
C SER A 246 13.34 -20.86 14.33
N ASP A 247 12.15 -21.47 14.37
CA ASP A 247 11.57 -22.25 13.27
C ASP A 247 10.38 -21.55 12.58
N SER A 248 10.20 -20.24 12.82
CA SER A 248 9.06 -19.48 12.28
C SER A 248 9.49 -18.60 11.10
N ASP A 249 8.91 -18.88 9.93
CA ASP A 249 8.86 -17.96 8.81
C ASP A 249 7.66 -17.04 9.00
N ALA A 250 7.87 -15.98 9.79
CA ALA A 250 6.84 -14.97 10.03
C ALA A 250 7.24 -13.62 9.45
N THR A 251 6.26 -12.94 8.88
CA THR A 251 6.40 -11.66 8.21
C THR A 251 5.48 -10.63 8.88
N ILE A 252 6.03 -9.49 9.24
CA ILE A 252 5.29 -8.30 9.69
C ILE A 252 4.90 -7.53 8.44
N VAL A 253 3.60 -7.33 8.25
CA VAL A 253 3.05 -6.48 7.19
C VAL A 253 2.53 -5.19 7.81
N GLN A 254 3.00 -4.05 7.30
CA GLN A 254 2.49 -2.73 7.65
C GLN A 254 2.01 -1.99 6.40
N ALA A 255 0.83 -1.39 6.45
CA ALA A 255 0.30 -0.54 5.38
C ALA A 255 -0.11 0.82 5.95
N LYS A 256 0.38 1.90 5.34
CA LYS A 256 -0.05 3.28 5.60
C LYS A 256 -0.65 3.88 4.35
N LEU A 257 -1.95 4.17 4.39
CA LEU A 257 -2.72 4.51 3.20
C LEU A 257 -3.46 5.83 3.42
N VAL A 258 -3.50 6.69 2.41
CA VAL A 258 -4.37 7.87 2.38
C VAL A 258 -5.50 7.65 1.40
N VAL A 259 -6.70 8.02 1.82
CA VAL A 259 -7.91 7.96 1.00
C VAL A 259 -8.63 9.29 1.12
N HIS A 260 -8.78 10.00 0.01
CA HIS A 260 -9.65 11.14 -0.13
C HIS A 260 -11.10 10.65 -0.20
N GLU A 261 -11.94 11.18 0.67
CA GLU A 261 -13.37 10.90 0.73
C GLU A 261 -14.12 12.19 0.35
N PRO A 262 -14.38 12.43 -0.95
CA PRO A 262 -15.31 13.47 -1.38
C PRO A 262 -16.62 13.40 -0.59
N VAL A 263 -17.11 14.55 -0.14
CA VAL A 263 -18.36 14.65 0.64
C VAL A 263 -19.53 13.94 -0.06
N ASP A 264 -19.54 13.98 -1.39
CA ASP A 264 -20.56 13.38 -2.25
C ASP A 264 -20.60 11.84 -2.19
N TRP A 265 -19.53 11.16 -1.77
CA TRP A 265 -19.49 9.69 -1.73
C TRP A 265 -20.58 9.10 -0.83
N PHE A 266 -20.78 9.71 0.34
CA PHE A 266 -21.67 9.20 1.37
C PHE A 266 -22.57 10.28 1.99
N GLY A 267 -22.72 11.42 1.31
CA GLY A 267 -23.45 12.58 1.82
C GLY A 267 -22.89 13.10 3.14
N GLY A 268 -21.55 13.16 3.25
CA GLY A 268 -20.82 13.59 4.44
C GLY A 268 -20.72 12.57 5.59
N ARG A 269 -21.43 11.43 5.49
CA ARG A 269 -21.36 10.38 6.52
C ARG A 269 -20.00 9.69 6.51
N ASN A 270 -19.45 9.46 7.70
CA ASN A 270 -18.13 8.83 7.87
C ASN A 270 -18.21 7.30 7.74
N GLN A 271 -18.60 6.81 6.56
CA GLN A 271 -18.81 5.38 6.31
C GLN A 271 -17.49 4.62 6.28
N LEU A 272 -16.43 5.20 5.70
CA LEU A 272 -15.11 4.55 5.61
C LEU A 272 -14.58 4.20 7.00
N ARG A 273 -14.66 5.12 7.98
CA ARG A 273 -14.22 4.83 9.35
C ARG A 273 -14.97 3.69 10.03
N SER A 274 -16.24 3.48 9.68
CA SER A 274 -17.06 2.43 10.29
C SER A 274 -16.90 1.07 9.60
N LYS A 275 -16.72 1.03 8.27
CA LYS A 275 -16.76 -0.21 7.48
C LYS A 275 -15.39 -0.71 7.04
N LEU A 276 -14.46 0.20 6.72
CA LEU A 276 -13.18 -0.17 6.16
C LEU A 276 -12.33 -1.03 7.13
N PRO A 277 -12.32 -0.77 8.46
CA PRO A 277 -11.64 -1.67 9.39
C PRO A 277 -12.17 -3.11 9.39
N LEU A 278 -13.49 -3.30 9.22
CA LEU A 278 -14.09 -4.64 9.15
C LEU A 278 -13.67 -5.36 7.87
N ILE A 279 -13.72 -4.65 6.73
CA ILE A 279 -13.28 -5.18 5.44
C ILE A 279 -11.80 -5.58 5.50
N ILE A 280 -10.94 -4.72 6.05
CA ILE A 280 -9.51 -5.02 6.21
C ILE A 280 -9.31 -6.26 7.08
N GLN A 281 -10.04 -6.37 8.21
CA GLN A 281 -9.95 -7.56 9.06
C GLN A 281 -10.30 -8.84 8.31
N ASP A 282 -11.37 -8.82 7.51
CA ASP A 282 -11.79 -9.99 6.74
C ASP A 282 -10.79 -10.32 5.63
N ARG A 283 -10.28 -9.32 4.89
CA ARG A 283 -9.25 -9.54 3.87
C ARG A 283 -7.93 -10.08 4.45
N VAL A 284 -7.51 -9.60 5.61
CA VAL A 284 -6.31 -10.12 6.30
C VAL A 284 -6.53 -11.56 6.78
N ARG A 285 -7.73 -11.90 7.27
CA ARG A 285 -8.08 -13.28 7.63
C ARG A 285 -8.04 -14.21 6.41
N ASP A 286 -8.57 -13.75 5.29
CA ASP A 286 -8.56 -14.51 4.04
C ASP A 286 -7.13 -14.70 3.52
N LEU A 287 -6.29 -13.64 3.57
CA LEU A 287 -4.86 -13.73 3.25
C LEU A 287 -4.18 -14.79 4.10
N ARG A 288 -4.32 -14.73 5.43
CA ARG A 288 -3.71 -15.70 6.36
C ARG A 288 -4.15 -17.14 6.06
N ARG A 289 -5.42 -17.34 5.72
CA ARG A 289 -5.94 -18.68 5.39
C ARG A 289 -5.29 -19.23 4.12
N LYS A 290 -5.26 -18.43 3.06
CA LYS A 290 -4.65 -18.83 1.78
C LYS A 290 -3.14 -19.08 1.92
N LEU A 291 -2.44 -18.22 2.65
CA LEU A 291 -1.02 -18.42 2.92
C LEU A 291 -0.76 -19.70 3.72
N ALA A 292 -1.60 -20.01 4.72
CA ALA A 292 -1.47 -21.26 5.47
C ALA A 292 -1.68 -22.49 4.56
N GLU A 293 -2.70 -22.47 3.69
CA GLU A 293 -2.96 -23.56 2.73
C GLU A 293 -1.78 -23.80 1.78
N VAL A 294 -1.16 -22.73 1.25
CA VAL A 294 -0.02 -22.84 0.33
C VAL A 294 1.27 -23.23 1.07
N HIS A 295 1.54 -22.61 2.21
CA HIS A 295 2.74 -22.87 2.99
C HIS A 295 2.78 -24.30 3.54
N ASP A 296 1.63 -24.82 4.00
CA ASP A 296 1.52 -26.22 4.44
C ASP A 296 1.72 -27.21 3.28
N ALA A 297 1.33 -26.84 2.05
CA ALA A 297 1.54 -27.68 0.87
C ALA A 297 3.00 -27.71 0.38
N LEU A 298 3.82 -26.72 0.77
CA LEU A 298 5.24 -26.61 0.42
C LEU A 298 6.17 -27.30 1.44
N ARG A 299 5.66 -27.73 2.59
CA ARG A 299 6.37 -28.46 3.64
C ARG A 299 6.25 -29.97 3.50
#